data_AF-A0A7Y3LHJ6-F1
#
_entry.id   AF-A0A7Y3LHJ6-F1
#
_cell.length_a   1.000
_cell.length_b   1.000
_cell.length_c   1.000
_cell.angle_alpha   90.00
_cell.angle_beta   90.00
_cell.angle_gamma   90.00
#
_symmetry.space_group_name_H-M   'P 1'
#
loop_
_entity.id
_entity.type
_entity.pdbx_description
1 polymer ?
#
loop_
_entity_poly.entity_id
_entity_poly.type
_entity_poly.pdbx_seq_one_letter_code
_entity_poly.pdbx_strand_id
1 'polypeptide(L)' 'MDNISARVQVTDSRGLVVADITSGTNGTFYIPLQPGHYTVIGVREPNGPGMFVKSTLVTVTKGVFAPVIVTFDTGIR' A
#
# COMPACT_ATOMS: atom_id res chain seq x y z
N MET A 1 -20.69 -2.83 -10.70
CA MET A 1 -19.69 -3.46 -9.82
C MET A 1 -18.50 -2.53 -9.83
N ASP A 2 -18.38 -1.72 -8.78
CA ASP A 2 -17.38 -0.65 -8.75
C ASP A 2 -15.99 -1.28 -8.66
N ASN A 3 -15.17 -1.03 -9.67
CA ASN A 3 -13.78 -1.48 -9.72
C ASN A 3 -12.96 -0.58 -8.78
N ILE A 4 -12.88 -0.95 -7.51
CA ILE A 4 -12.08 -0.21 -6.53
C ILE A 4 -10.62 -0.64 -6.70
N SER A 5 -9.80 0.27 -7.20
CA SER A 5 -8.34 0.15 -7.20
C SER A 5 -7.77 1.21 -6.27
N ALA A 6 -6.62 0.92 -5.65
CA ALA A 6 -5.97 1.81 -4.71
C ALA A 6 -4.50 2.01 -5.09
N ARG A 7 -4.04 3.25 -5.06
CA ARG A 7 -2.62 3.54 -5.21
C ARG A 7 -1.90 3.24 -3.90
N VAL A 8 -0.72 2.64 -3.96
CA VAL A 8 0.08 2.21 -2.83
C VAL A 8 1.52 2.64 -3.06
N GLN A 9 2.08 3.34 -2.09
CA GLN A 9 3.48 3.75 -2.06
C GLN A 9 4.21 2.95 -0.97
N VAL A 10 5.40 2.46 -1.31
CA VAL A 10 6.28 1.74 -0.39
C VAL A 10 7.56 2.51 -0.23
N THR A 11 7.95 2.79 1.01
CA THR A 11 9.22 3.43 1.35
C THR A 11 10.13 2.49 2.13
N ASP A 12 11.44 2.61 1.91
CA ASP A 12 12.45 1.93 2.71
C ASP A 12 12.65 2.60 4.09
N SER A 13 13.52 2.02 4.91
CA SER A 13 13.86 2.56 6.25
C SER A 13 14.51 3.94 6.24
N ARG A 14 14.98 4.43 5.08
CA ARG A 14 15.53 5.78 4.90
C ARG A 14 14.47 6.77 4.42
N GLY A 15 13.24 6.32 4.22
CA GLY A 15 12.13 7.12 3.69
C GLY A 15 12.15 7.26 2.16
N LEU A 16 13.00 6.52 1.44
CA LEU A 16 13.04 6.58 -0.02
C LEU A 16 11.89 5.76 -0.60
N VAL A 17 11.15 6.32 -1.56
CA VAL A 17 10.13 5.59 -2.32
C VAL A 17 10.80 4.54 -3.19
N VAL A 18 10.51 3.27 -2.92
CA VAL A 18 11.04 2.11 -3.66
C VAL A 18 10.00 1.48 -4.58
N ALA A 19 8.70 1.77 -4.36
CA ALA A 19 7.63 1.40 -5.26
C ALA A 19 6.44 2.37 -5.12
N ASP A 20 5.76 2.61 -6.24
CA ASP A 20 4.51 3.36 -6.34
C ASP A 20 3.64 2.67 -7.39
N ILE A 21 2.57 2.03 -6.94
CA ILE A 21 1.78 1.11 -7.75
C ILE A 21 0.29 1.35 -7.55
N THR A 22 -0.53 0.85 -8.47
CA THR A 22 -1.98 0.76 -8.30
C THR A 22 -2.36 -0.71 -8.14
N SER A 23 -3.17 -1.03 -7.12
CA SER A 23 -3.69 -2.38 -6.89
C SER A 23 -4.57 -2.82 -8.06
N GLY A 24 -4.73 -4.14 -8.22
CA GLY A 24 -5.78 -4.70 -9.07
C GLY A 24 -7.17 -4.28 -8.60
N THR A 25 -8.17 -4.52 -9.44
CA THR A 25 -9.60 -4.22 -9.15
C THR A 25 -10.19 -5.07 -8.03
N ASN A 26 -9.47 -6.12 -7.61
CA ASN A 26 -9.78 -6.94 -6.43
C ASN A 26 -9.04 -6.46 -5.16
N GLY A 27 -8.36 -5.32 -5.21
CA GLY A 27 -7.58 -4.76 -4.09
C GLY A 27 -6.23 -5.43 -3.84
N THR A 28 -5.81 -6.39 -4.67
CA THR A 28 -4.54 -7.12 -4.47
C THR A 28 -3.38 -6.50 -5.26
N PHE A 29 -2.17 -6.64 -4.72
CA PHE A 29 -0.94 -6.23 -5.39
C PHE A 29 0.24 -7.11 -4.97
N TYR A 30 1.27 -7.16 -5.81
CA TYR A 30 2.49 -7.91 -5.56
C TYR A 30 3.70 -7.06 -5.96
N ILE A 31 4.66 -6.92 -5.05
CA ILE A 31 5.89 -6.14 -5.29
C ILE A 31 7.08 -7.00 -4.86
N PRO A 32 8.01 -7.32 -5.78
CA PRO A 32 9.27 -7.96 -5.41
C PRO A 32 10.17 -6.93 -4.71
N LEU A 33 10.58 -7.23 -3.48
CA LEU A 33 11.48 -6.38 -2.68
C LEU A 33 12.67 -7.19 -2.16
N GLN A 34 13.80 -6.51 -1.97
CA GLN A 34 14.91 -7.09 -1.22
C GLN A 34 14.52 -7.27 0.26
N PRO A 35 15.20 -8.16 1.01
CA PRO A 35 14.97 -8.27 2.44
C PRO A 35 15.24 -6.94 3.14
N GLY A 36 14.33 -6.52 4.02
CA GLY A 36 14.40 -5.20 4.63
C GLY A 36 13.13 -4.78 5.35
N HIS A 37 13.17 -3.56 5.87
CA HIS A 37 12.05 -2.93 6.58
C HIS A 37 11.45 -1.86 5.68
N TYR A 38 10.13 -1.91 5.55
CA TYR A 38 9.39 -1.03 4.66
C TYR A 38 8.18 -0.44 5.36
N THR A 39 7.80 0.76 4.92
CA THR A 39 6.52 1.36 5.25
C THR A 39 5.65 1.34 4.01
N VAL A 40 4.45 0.78 4.14
CA VAL A 40 3.44 0.73 3.08
C VAL A 40 2.35 1.73 3.41
N ILE A 41 2.03 2.61 2.46
CA ILE A 41 1.03 3.67 2.61
C ILE A 41 0.13 3.66 1.37
N GLY A 42 -1.18 3.56 1.54
CA GLY A 42 -2.11 3.84 0.45
C GLY A 42 -2.12 5.34 0.13
N VAL A 43 -2.03 5.68 -1.15
CA VAL A 43 -1.98 7.07 -1.63
C VAL A 43 -3.37 7.50 -2.09
N ARG A 44 -3.80 8.66 -1.62
CA ARG A 44 -5.05 9.32 -2.04
C ARG A 44 -4.85 10.01 -3.39
N GLU A 45 -5.76 9.79 -4.33
CA GLU A 45 -5.90 10.68 -5.48
C GLU A 45 -6.34 12.08 -4.98
N PRO A 46 -5.70 13.19 -5.40
CA PRO A 46 -5.86 14.53 -4.80
C PRO A 46 -7.31 15.00 -4.59
N ASN A 47 -8.27 14.46 -5.35
CA ASN A 47 -9.64 14.93 -5.48
C ASN A 47 -10.71 14.04 -4.82
N GLY A 48 -10.37 12.95 -4.11
CA GLY A 48 -11.36 12.02 -3.51
C GLY A 48 -11.79 12.39 -2.08
N PRO A 49 -13.03 12.09 -1.61
CA PRO A 49 -13.47 12.38 -0.24
C PRO A 49 -12.59 11.69 0.81
N GLY A 50 -12.44 12.33 1.98
CA GLY A 50 -11.40 12.07 2.97
C GLY A 50 -11.32 10.62 3.46
N MET A 51 -10.25 9.93 3.08
CA MET A 51 -9.89 8.62 3.63
C MET A 51 -8.65 8.76 4.51
N PHE A 52 -8.72 8.28 5.75
CA PHE A 52 -7.55 8.15 6.61
C PHE A 52 -6.79 6.90 6.19
N VAL A 53 -5.58 7.05 5.67
CA VAL A 53 -4.74 5.90 5.32
C VAL A 53 -3.75 5.64 6.44
N LYS A 54 -3.88 4.48 7.07
CA LYS A 54 -2.93 4.03 8.10
C LYS A 54 -1.71 3.44 7.41
N SER A 55 -0.53 3.94 7.74
CA SER A 55 0.73 3.34 7.32
C SER A 55 0.94 2.00 8.03
N THR A 56 1.38 0.98 7.29
CA THR A 56 1.71 -0.34 7.84
C THR A 56 3.21 -0.61 7.70
N LEU A 57 3.86 -0.97 8.80
CA LEU A 57 5.25 -1.42 8.80
C LEU A 57 5.32 -2.91 8.44
N VAL A 58 6.29 -3.25 7.60
CA VAL A 58 6.41 -4.60 7.03
C VAL A 58 7.88 -4.99 7.00
N THR A 59 8.16 -6.20 7.49
CA THR A 59 9.48 -6.83 7.39
C THR A 59 9.45 -7.86 6.27
N VAL A 60 10.24 -7.64 5.23
CA VAL A 60 10.42 -8.60 4.13
C VAL A 60 11.62 -9.47 4.44
N THR A 61 11.41 -10.78 4.47
CA THR A 61 12.48 -11.77 4.61
C THR A 61 12.76 -12.44 3.26
N LYS A 62 14.01 -12.87 3.04
CA LYS A 62 14.42 -13.44 1.76
C LYS A 62 13.57 -14.66 1.40
N GLY A 63 13.00 -14.65 0.19
CA GLY A 63 12.26 -15.79 -0.35
C GLY A 63 10.83 -15.96 0.19
N VAL A 64 10.33 -15.00 0.98
CA VAL A 64 8.97 -15.05 1.55
C VAL A 64 8.23 -13.75 1.23
N PHE A 65 6.97 -13.87 0.82
CA PHE A 65 6.07 -12.72 0.73
C PHE A 65 5.52 -12.39 2.12
N ALA A 66 5.71 -11.14 2.56
CA ALA A 66 5.09 -10.65 3.78
C ALA A 66 3.64 -10.21 3.47
N PRO A 67 2.61 -10.79 4.12
CA PRO A 67 1.24 -10.34 3.94
C PRO A 67 1.04 -8.97 4.60
N VAL A 68 0.36 -8.06 3.90
CA VAL A 68 0.09 -6.70 4.36
C VAL A 68 -1.37 -6.38 4.09
N ILE A 69 -2.08 -5.90 5.09
CA ILE A 69 -3.43 -5.36 4.93
C ILE A 69 -3.32 -3.84 5.02
N VAL A 70 -3.74 -3.17 3.96
CA VAL A 70 -3.86 -1.70 3.91
C VAL A 70 -5.35 -1.39 3.96
N THR A 71 -5.79 -0.74 5.03
CA THR A 71 -7.21 -0.38 5.22
C THR A 71 -7.47 1.00 4.66
N PHE A 72 -8.45 1.10 3.78
CA PHE A 72 -8.99 2.37 3.27
C PHE A 72 -10.34 2.61 3.96
N ASP A 73 -10.41 3.58 4.86
CA ASP A 73 -11.68 4.02 5.43
C ASP A 73 -12.28 5.06 4.48
N THR A 74 -13.39 4.72 3.82
CA THR A 74 -14.00 5.59 2.80
C THR A 74 -14.83 6.74 3.39
N GLY A 75 -14.99 6.79 4.71
CA GLY A 75 -15.77 7.81 5.41
C GLY A 75 -17.27 7.81 5.10
N ILE A 76 -17.79 6.91 4.26
CA ILE A 76 -19.22 6.85 3.93
C ILE A 76 -19.97 6.20 5.09
N ARG A 77 -20.84 6.99 5.73
CA ARG A 77 -21.85 6.56 6.69
C ARG A 77 -23.22 6.68 6.06
#